data_AF-A0AAV8VSB0-F1
#
_entry.id   AF-A0AAV8VSB0-F1
#
_cell.length_a   1.000
_cell.length_b   1.000
_cell.length_c   1.000
_cell.angle_alpha   90.00
_cell.angle_beta   90.00
_cell.angle_gamma   90.00
#
_symmetry.space_group_name_H-M   'P 1'
#
loop_
_entity.id
_entity.type
_entity.pdbx_description
1 polymer ?
#
loop_
_entity_poly.entity_id
_entity_poly.type
_entity_poly.pdbx_seq_one_letter_code
_entity_poly.pdbx_strand_id
1 'polypeptide(L)' 'MKATLAFVLIFAVSVAVATAVPAAALGDANAECTVSNCSRFCQSIHRFGGFCIGNFCQCYDF' A
#
# COMPACT_ATOMS: atom_id res chain seq x y z
N MET A 1 -23.96 -27.90 -12.75
CA MET A 1 -24.48 -26.75 -11.97
C MET A 1 -23.74 -26.55 -10.64
N LYS A 2 -23.53 -27.59 -9.79
CA LYS A 2 -22.78 -27.48 -8.52
C LYS A 2 -21.29 -27.11 -8.65
N ALA A 3 -20.61 -27.66 -9.65
CA ALA A 3 -19.18 -27.42 -9.88
C ALA A 3 -18.87 -25.97 -10.32
N THR A 4 -19.79 -25.36 -11.08
CA THR A 4 -19.71 -23.95 -11.50
C THR A 4 -19.78 -23.02 -10.29
N LEU A 5 -20.64 -23.34 -9.33
CA LEU A 5 -20.80 -22.57 -8.09
C LEU A 5 -19.55 -22.67 -7.20
N ALA A 6 -18.94 -23.86 -7.11
CA ALA A 6 -17.65 -24.04 -6.42
C ALA A 6 -16.52 -23.24 -7.09
N PHE A 7 -16.43 -23.26 -8.41
CA PHE A 7 -15.39 -22.54 -9.15
C PHE A 7 -15.53 -21.02 -9.02
N VAL A 8 -16.77 -20.51 -9.05
CA VAL A 8 -17.08 -19.08 -8.85
C VAL A 8 -16.77 -18.64 -7.42
N LEU A 9 -17.08 -19.45 -6.41
CA LEU A 9 -16.73 -19.15 -5.02
C LEU A 9 -15.22 -19.12 -4.81
N ILE A 10 -14.49 -20.08 -5.38
CA ILE A 10 -13.02 -20.11 -5.31
C ILE A 10 -12.41 -18.87 -5.98
N PHE A 11 -12.85 -18.55 -7.19
CA PHE A 11 -12.39 -17.36 -7.92
C PHE A 11 -12.72 -16.06 -7.17
N ALA A 12 -13.94 -15.92 -6.66
CA ALA A 12 -14.38 -14.76 -5.90
C ALA A 12 -13.58 -14.57 -4.61
N VAL A 13 -13.26 -15.66 -3.90
CA VAL A 13 -12.41 -15.62 -2.70
C VAL A 13 -10.99 -15.18 -3.06
N SER A 14 -10.41 -15.68 -4.16
CA SER A 14 -9.09 -15.24 -4.61
C SER A 14 -9.03 -13.78 -5.08
N VAL A 15 -10.10 -13.26 -5.71
CA VAL A 15 -10.17 -11.85 -6.15
C VAL A 15 -10.33 -10.91 -4.95
N ALA A 16 -11.05 -11.32 -3.90
CA ALA A 16 -11.24 -10.51 -2.69
C ALA A 16 -9.95 -10.32 -1.88
N VAL A 17 -9.00 -11.26 -1.94
CA VAL A 17 -7.72 -11.15 -1.20
C VAL A 17 -6.75 -10.18 -1.88
N ALA A 18 -6.90 -9.92 -3.20
CA ALA A 18 -5.97 -9.09 -3.96
C ALA A 18 -6.23 -7.57 -3.89
N THR A 19 -7.39 -7.13 -3.38
CA THR A 19 -7.74 -5.69 -3.29
C THR A 19 -7.52 -5.09 -1.91
N ALA A 20 -7.07 -5.87 -0.93
CA ALA A 20 -6.58 -5.36 0.35
C ALA A 20 -5.13 -4.87 0.18
N VAL A 21 -4.91 -3.90 -0.70
CA VAL A 21 -3.75 -3.02 -0.57
C VAL A 21 -4.11 -2.04 0.54
N PRO A 22 -3.55 -2.14 1.76
CA PRO A 22 -3.55 -0.99 2.62
C PRO A 22 -2.69 0.02 1.84
N ALA A 23 -3.34 1.07 1.33
CA ALA A 23 -2.64 2.30 1.02
C ALA A 23 -1.70 2.51 2.20
N ALA A 24 -0.40 2.54 1.90
CA ALA A 24 0.63 2.92 2.82
C ALA A 24 0.05 3.94 3.78
N ALA A 25 -0.17 3.49 5.02
CA ALA A 25 -0.59 4.29 6.14
C ALA A 25 0.60 5.18 6.51
N LEU A 26 0.95 6.10 5.60
CA LEU A 26 1.82 7.19 5.94
C LEU A 26 0.95 8.32 6.45
N GLY A 27 0.86 8.33 7.77
CA GLY A 27 0.34 9.43 8.54
C GLY A 27 -1.13 9.29 8.81
N ASP A 28 -1.45 8.97 10.07
CA ASP A 28 -2.37 9.80 10.82
C ASP A 28 -2.44 11.20 10.20
N ALA A 29 -3.63 11.71 9.90
CA ALA A 29 -3.83 13.08 9.40
C ALA A 29 -3.31 14.18 10.36
N ASN A 30 -2.60 13.80 11.43
CA ASN A 30 -1.96 14.64 12.44
C ASN A 30 -0.44 14.44 12.52
N ALA A 31 0.15 13.40 11.91
CA ALA A 31 1.59 13.21 11.86
C ALA A 31 2.15 13.98 10.67
N GLU A 32 2.76 15.14 10.94
CA GLU A 32 3.42 15.97 9.94
C GLU A 32 4.35 15.10 9.07
N CYS A 33 4.19 15.17 7.75
CA CYS A 33 5.10 14.49 6.83
C CYS A 33 6.50 15.10 6.99
N THR A 34 7.36 14.41 7.74
CA THR A 34 8.78 14.76 7.85
C THR A 34 9.58 13.92 6.86
N VAL A 35 10.60 14.53 6.26
CA VAL A 35 11.50 13.86 5.31
C VAL A 35 12.11 12.59 5.93
N SER A 36 12.42 12.61 7.23
CA SER A 36 12.99 11.46 7.94
C SER A 36 12.03 10.28 8.06
N ASN A 37 10.73 10.53 8.28
CA ASN A 37 9.73 9.46 8.37
C ASN A 37 9.38 8.92 6.98
N CYS A 38 9.20 9.82 6.01
CA CYS A 38 8.98 9.47 4.61
C CYS A 38 10.14 8.63 4.06
N SER A 39 11.39 9.04 4.30
CA SER A 39 12.57 8.31 3.83
C SER A 39 12.70 6.93 4.48
N ARG A 40 12.48 6.80 5.80
CA ARG A 40 12.47 5.49 6.48
C ARG A 40 11.38 4.56 5.94
N PHE A 41 10.19 5.08 5.68
CA PHE A 41 9.13 4.32 5.06
C PHE A 41 9.52 3.85 3.66
N CYS A 42 10.01 4.74 2.80
CA CYS A 42 10.47 4.39 1.45
C CYS A 42 11.59 3.34 1.48
N GLN A 43 12.53 3.44 2.41
CA GLN A 43 13.58 2.43 2.58
C GLN A 43 13.02 1.07 3.00
N SER A 44 11.98 1.03 3.84
CA SER A 44 11.34 -0.24 4.25
C SER A 44 10.70 -1.00 3.09
N ILE A 45 10.27 -0.31 2.04
CA ILE A 45 9.70 -0.89 0.82
C ILE A 45 10.73 -1.04 -0.30
N HIS A 46 12.03 -1.05 0.03
CA HIS A 46 13.13 -1.12 -0.94
C HIS A 46 13.07 0.02 -1.96
N ARG A 47 13.09 1.26 -1.48
CA ARG A 47 13.36 2.46 -2.28
C ARG A 47 14.51 3.22 -1.65
N PHE A 48 15.19 4.09 -2.41
CA PHE A 48 16.35 4.83 -1.90
C PHE A 48 15.97 5.80 -0.75
N GLY A 49 14.78 6.37 -0.84
CA GLY A 49 14.25 7.34 0.13
C GLY A 49 13.03 8.04 -0.45
N GLY A 50 12.67 9.20 0.09
CA GLY A 50 11.56 9.99 -0.41
C GLY A 50 11.54 11.40 0.16
N PHE A 51 10.59 12.20 -0.31
CA PHE A 51 10.35 13.58 0.12
C PHE A 51 8.87 13.85 0.35
N CYS A 52 8.58 14.89 1.12
CA CYS A 52 7.22 15.29 1.45
C CYS A 52 6.74 16.43 0.54
N ILE A 53 5.56 16.25 -0.05
CA ILE A 53 4.81 17.28 -0.78
C ILE A 53 3.55 17.57 0.03
N GLY A 54 3.59 18.64 0.85
CA GLY A 54 2.53 18.91 1.82
C GLY A 54 2.45 17.78 2.84
N ASN A 55 1.32 17.05 2.85
CA ASN A 55 1.12 15.89 3.74
C ASN A 55 1.29 14.53 3.06
N PHE A 56 1.75 14.50 1.80
CA PHE A 56 2.01 13.28 1.06
C PHE A 56 3.51 13.00 0.98
N CYS A 57 3.89 11.73 1.14
CA CYS A 57 5.25 11.28 0.91
C CYS A 57 5.37 10.62 -0.46
N GLN A 58 6.37 11.05 -1.21
CA GLN A 58 6.72 10.50 -2.50
C GLN A 58 8.10 9.85 -2.43
N CYS A 59 8.18 8.56 -2.73
CA CYS A 59 9.44 7.82 -2.75
C CYS A 59 10.19 8.03 -4.08
N TYR A 60 11.52 8.05 -4.01
CA TYR A 60 12.38 7.98 -5.18
C TYR A 60 12.41 6.54 -5.73
N ASP A 61 12.39 6.40 -7.05
CA ASP A 61 12.66 5.12 -7.72
C ASP A 61 14.18 4.85 -7.80
N PHE A 62 14.54 3.59 -8.07
CA PHE A 62 15.92 3.16 -8.32
C PHE A 62 16.33 3.38 -9.77
#